data_AF-F9RCF9-F1
#
_entry.id   AF-F9RCF9-F1
#
_cell.length_a   1.000
_cell.length_b   1.000
_cell.length_c   1.000
_cell.angle_alpha   90.00
_cell.angle_beta   90.00
_cell.angle_gamma   90.00
#
_symmetry.space_group_name_H-M   'P 1'
#
loop_
_entity.id
_entity.type
_entity.pdbx_description
1 polymer ?
#
loop_
_entity_poly.entity_id
_entity_poly.type
_entity_poly.pdbx_seq_one_letter_code
_entity_poly.pdbx_strand_id
1 'polypeptide(L)'
;MIIKRKIVETKIDPKAIQELLTALRDARVDLVSRSVSEDPQLFSAFFQYENNENLLSLSFEREYSIFINSNLEKFSKNITDIEDVETQTKLKHIIEEFVGFKQSKSSSCIDAFFLDDKVKQIEKIFSIFDKDKDRIEEINYIIRKDQVLFEREFNRLLGEQNGIS
;
A
#
# COMPACT_ATOMS: atom_id res chain seq x y z
N MET A 1 31.68 17.00 -6.40
CA MET A 1 32.29 17.83 -5.33
C MET A 1 31.32 18.16 -4.18
N ILE A 2 30.00 18.20 -4.41
CA ILE A 2 28.97 18.47 -3.38
C ILE A 2 28.85 17.33 -2.35
N ILE A 3 28.93 16.07 -2.79
CA ILE A 3 28.85 14.90 -1.90
C ILE A 3 30.03 14.87 -0.91
N LYS A 4 31.25 15.17 -1.36
CA LYS A 4 32.43 15.24 -0.48
C LYS A 4 32.36 16.38 0.54
N ARG A 5 31.62 17.47 0.27
CA ARG A 5 31.45 18.59 1.22
C ARG A 5 30.44 18.27 2.33
N LYS A 6 29.32 17.61 2.03
CA LYS A 6 28.34 17.20 3.05
C LYS A 6 28.89 16.16 4.03
N ILE A 7 29.78 15.27 3.59
CA ILE A 7 30.43 14.26 4.43
C ILE A 7 31.34 14.88 5.51
N VAL A 8 31.94 16.06 5.24
CA VAL A 8 32.86 16.72 6.19
C VAL A 8 32.10 17.41 7.34
N GLU A 9 30.85 17.82 7.12
CA GLU A 9 30.00 18.47 8.12
C GLU A 9 29.20 17.46 8.98
N THR A 10 29.03 16.23 8.50
CA THR A 10 28.34 15.15 9.21
C THR A 10 29.33 14.02 9.50
N LYS A 11 30.15 14.17 10.55
CA LYS A 11 30.85 13.02 11.13
C LYS A 11 29.79 12.05 11.68
N ILE A 12 29.33 11.15 10.83
CA ILE A 12 28.48 10.00 11.16
C ILE A 12 29.38 8.79 10.94
N ASP A 13 29.34 7.84 11.88
CA ASP A 13 30.10 6.60 11.78
C ASP A 13 29.86 5.92 10.42
N PRO A 14 30.92 5.59 9.65
CA PRO A 14 30.80 4.82 8.41
C PRO A 14 29.96 3.55 8.54
N LYS A 15 29.98 2.87 9.70
CA LYS A 15 29.13 1.70 9.97
C LYS A 15 27.66 2.07 9.97
N ALA A 16 27.29 3.14 10.68
CA ALA A 16 25.92 3.63 10.76
C ALA A 16 25.38 4.09 9.38
N ILE A 17 26.24 4.70 8.55
CA ILE A 17 25.89 5.03 7.16
C ILE A 17 25.63 3.76 6.35
N GLN A 18 26.48 2.74 6.50
CA GLN A 18 26.34 1.48 5.78
C GLN A 18 25.05 0.74 6.16
N GLU A 19 24.69 0.74 7.45
CA GLU A 19 23.44 0.18 7.96
C GLU A 19 22.21 0.92 7.40
N LEU A 20 22.24 2.26 7.39
CA LEU A 20 21.17 3.07 6.80
C LEU A 20 21.01 2.81 5.30
N LEU A 21 22.12 2.75 4.54
CA LEU A 21 22.10 2.47 3.11
C LEU A 21 21.58 1.07 2.80
N THR A 22 21.87 0.09 3.66
CA THR A 22 21.34 -1.27 3.55
C THR A 22 19.83 -1.29 3.77
N ALA A 23 19.35 -0.61 4.82
CA ALA A 23 17.92 -0.46 5.07
C ALA A 23 17.17 0.22 3.91
N LEU A 24 17.74 1.29 3.33
CA LEU A 24 17.18 1.95 2.15
C LEU A 24 17.16 1.04 0.91
N ARG A 25 18.19 0.21 0.75
CA ARG A 25 18.23 -0.78 -0.33
C ARG A 25 17.12 -1.80 -0.16
N ASP A 26 16.93 -2.36 1.03
CA ASP A 26 15.89 -3.35 1.32
C ASP A 26 14.49 -2.74 1.16
N ALA A 27 14.30 -1.51 1.63
CA ALA A 27 13.08 -0.73 1.42
C ALA A 27 12.74 -0.60 -0.07
N ARG A 28 13.74 -0.25 -0.89
CA ARG A 28 13.57 -0.12 -2.34
C ARG A 28 13.28 -1.46 -3.01
N VAL A 29 14.01 -2.52 -2.66
CA VAL A 29 13.81 -3.85 -3.25
C VAL A 29 12.37 -4.30 -3.04
N ASP A 30 11.85 -4.14 -1.84
CA ASP A 30 10.48 -4.51 -1.48
C ASP A 30 9.42 -3.72 -2.28
N LEU A 31 9.62 -2.40 -2.43
CA LEU A 31 8.72 -1.57 -3.25
C LEU A 31 8.71 -2.02 -4.71
N VAL A 32 9.89 -2.28 -5.27
CA VAL A 32 10.04 -2.73 -6.66
C VAL A 32 9.41 -4.10 -6.83
N SER A 33 9.66 -5.05 -5.91
CA SER A 33 9.08 -6.39 -6.00
C SER A 33 7.56 -6.32 -5.96
N ARG A 34 6.97 -5.60 -5.01
CA ARG A 34 5.50 -5.46 -4.90
C ARG A 34 4.88 -4.82 -6.15
N SER A 35 5.60 -3.89 -6.76
CA SER A 35 5.13 -3.22 -7.99
C SER A 35 5.22 -4.14 -9.21
N VAL A 36 6.33 -4.84 -9.39
CA VAL A 36 6.57 -5.75 -10.53
C VAL A 36 5.73 -7.01 -10.43
N SER A 37 5.50 -7.52 -9.22
CA SER A 37 4.68 -8.72 -8.99
C SER A 37 3.18 -8.42 -8.94
N GLU A 38 2.77 -7.17 -9.13
CA GLU A 38 1.39 -6.71 -8.99
C GLU A 38 0.76 -7.18 -7.67
N ASP A 39 1.44 -6.87 -6.55
CA ASP A 39 1.03 -7.29 -5.21
C ASP A 39 -0.48 -7.06 -5.01
N PRO A 40 -1.27 -8.11 -4.71
CA PRO A 40 -2.72 -8.00 -4.69
C PRO A 40 -3.25 -6.95 -3.72
N GLN A 41 -2.56 -6.71 -2.60
CA GLN A 41 -2.96 -5.68 -1.64
C GLN A 41 -2.86 -4.26 -2.23
N LEU A 42 -1.83 -4.01 -3.04
CA LEU A 42 -1.61 -2.73 -3.72
C LEU A 42 -2.53 -2.55 -4.94
N PHE A 43 -2.63 -3.56 -5.80
CA PHE A 43 -3.29 -3.42 -7.10
C PHE A 43 -4.80 -3.66 -7.07
N SER A 44 -5.33 -4.45 -6.13
CA SER A 44 -6.78 -4.73 -6.05
C SER A 44 -7.61 -3.45 -5.92
N ALA A 45 -7.11 -2.47 -5.16
CA ALA A 45 -7.80 -1.21 -4.93
C ALA A 45 -7.97 -0.35 -6.20
N PHE A 46 -7.07 -0.49 -7.19
CA PHE A 46 -7.20 0.21 -8.47
C PHE A 46 -8.41 -0.24 -9.25
N PHE A 47 -8.74 -1.53 -9.19
CA PHE A 47 -9.90 -2.09 -9.86
C PHE A 47 -11.16 -1.95 -9.00
N GLN A 48 -11.05 -2.23 -7.70
CA GLN A 48 -12.18 -2.21 -6.78
C GLN A 48 -12.78 -0.80 -6.62
N TYR A 49 -11.94 0.24 -6.65
CA TYR A 49 -12.36 1.62 -6.44
C TYR A 49 -12.16 2.52 -7.67
N GLU A 50 -12.00 1.93 -8.87
CA GLU A 50 -11.77 2.66 -10.13
C GLU A 50 -12.79 3.80 -10.35
N ASN A 51 -14.06 3.54 -10.02
CA ASN A 51 -15.17 4.47 -10.20
C ASN A 51 -15.48 5.31 -8.94
N ASN A 52 -14.66 5.22 -7.89
CA ASN A 52 -14.83 5.96 -6.65
C ASN A 52 -13.51 6.63 -6.22
N GLU A 53 -13.29 7.84 -6.73
CA GLU A 53 -12.08 8.64 -6.51
C GLU A 53 -11.72 8.81 -5.02
N ASN A 54 -12.73 8.96 -4.14
CA ASN A 54 -12.49 9.12 -2.71
C ASN A 54 -11.94 7.83 -2.07
N LEU A 55 -12.52 6.68 -2.41
CA LEU A 55 -12.04 5.38 -1.91
C LEU A 55 -10.68 5.02 -2.51
N LEU A 56 -10.46 5.37 -3.78
CA LEU A 56 -9.17 5.23 -4.45
C LEU A 56 -8.09 6.12 -3.82
N SER A 57 -8.40 7.37 -3.51
CA SER A 57 -7.51 8.28 -2.78
C SER A 57 -7.17 7.74 -1.38
N LEU A 58 -8.17 7.23 -0.66
CA LEU A 58 -7.97 6.58 0.63
C LEU A 58 -7.11 5.31 0.55
N SER A 59 -7.19 4.54 -0.54
CA SER A 59 -6.36 3.35 -0.72
C SER A 59 -4.90 3.72 -0.92
N PHE A 60 -4.61 4.82 -1.64
CA PHE A 60 -3.25 5.36 -1.72
C PHE A 60 -2.71 5.82 -0.37
N GLU A 61 -3.52 6.46 0.47
CA GLU A 61 -3.12 6.86 1.83
C GLU A 61 -2.86 5.64 2.74
N ARG A 62 -3.64 4.56 2.59
CA ARG A 62 -3.38 3.28 3.26
C ARG A 62 -2.03 2.70 2.82
N GLU A 63 -1.80 2.57 1.51
CA GLU A 63 -0.57 1.99 0.99
C GLU A 63 0.67 2.81 1.34
N TYR A 64 0.55 4.14 1.35
CA TYR A 64 1.60 5.02 1.86
C TYR A 64 1.94 4.71 3.32
N SER A 65 0.93 4.54 4.17
CA SER A 65 1.11 4.24 5.59
C SER A 65 1.77 2.87 5.81
N ILE A 66 1.34 1.85 5.06
CA ILE A 66 1.94 0.51 5.06
C ILE A 66 3.41 0.57 4.63
N PHE A 67 3.70 1.32 3.55
CA PHE A 67 5.06 1.49 3.03
C PHE A 67 5.98 2.13 4.08
N ILE A 68 5.55 3.19 4.76
CA ILE A 68 6.34 3.83 5.81
C ILE A 68 6.59 2.85 6.97
N ASN A 69 5.55 2.15 7.46
CA ASN A 69 5.70 1.19 8.55
C ASN A 69 6.70 0.06 8.21
N SER A 70 6.56 -0.55 7.04
CA SER A 70 7.49 -1.59 6.56
C SER A 70 8.93 -1.09 6.49
N ASN A 71 9.14 0.15 6.04
CA ASN A 71 10.47 0.73 5.98
C ASN A 71 11.04 1.05 7.36
N LEU A 72 10.24 1.59 8.28
CA LEU A 72 10.66 1.81 9.67
C LEU A 72 11.08 0.50 10.36
N GLU A 73 10.39 -0.61 10.09
CA GLU A 73 10.85 -1.92 10.55
C GLU A 73 12.20 -2.32 9.97
N LYS A 74 12.44 -2.09 8.68
CA LYS A 74 13.73 -2.40 8.02
C LYS A 74 14.86 -1.53 8.57
N PHE A 75 14.57 -0.25 8.88
CA PHE A 75 15.53 0.61 9.58
C PHE A 75 15.82 0.08 10.98
N SER A 76 14.80 -0.29 11.74
CA SER A 76 14.95 -0.87 13.08
C SER A 76 15.75 -2.18 13.08
N LYS A 77 15.56 -3.04 12.07
CA LYS A 77 16.27 -4.32 11.93
C LYS A 77 17.75 -4.16 11.57
N ASN A 78 18.08 -3.13 10.77
CA ASN A 78 19.42 -2.95 10.21
C ASN A 78 20.30 -1.98 11.02
N ILE A 79 19.71 -1.05 11.78
CA ILE A 79 20.45 -0.13 12.63
C ILE A 79 20.72 -0.84 13.96
N THR A 80 21.95 -1.32 14.15
CA THR A 80 22.37 -2.04 15.35
C THR A 80 23.44 -1.28 16.12
N ASP A 81 23.17 -1.06 17.41
CA ASP A 81 24.13 -0.64 18.44
C ASP A 81 24.85 0.67 18.10
N ILE A 82 24.09 1.77 18.12
CA ILE A 82 24.66 3.12 18.12
C ILE A 82 24.90 3.52 19.58
N GLU A 83 26.12 3.28 20.08
CA GLU A 83 26.53 3.76 21.41
C GLU A 83 26.67 5.31 21.44
N ASP A 84 26.90 5.93 20.28
CA ASP A 84 27.09 7.37 20.15
C ASP A 84 25.76 8.14 20.00
N VAL A 85 25.38 8.84 21.07
CA VAL A 85 24.16 9.66 21.17
C VAL A 85 24.05 10.71 20.05
N GLU A 86 25.19 11.25 19.57
CA GLU A 86 25.20 12.25 18.49
C GLU A 86 24.79 11.62 17.15
N THR A 87 25.34 10.44 16.83
CA THR A 87 24.98 9.65 15.66
C THR A 87 23.52 9.20 15.70
N GLN A 88 23.02 8.79 16.87
CA GLN A 88 21.62 8.41 17.06
C GLN A 88 20.67 9.60 16.79
N THR A 89 21.03 10.78 17.29
CA THR A 89 20.23 12.01 17.08
C THR A 89 20.18 12.41 15.61
N LYS A 90 21.32 12.34 14.90
CA LYS A 90 21.39 12.64 13.46
C LYS A 90 20.58 11.64 12.63
N LEU A 91 20.66 10.35 12.95
CA LEU A 91 19.89 9.32 12.25
C LEU A 91 18.39 9.45 12.52
N LYS A 92 17.99 9.73 13.76
CA LYS A 92 16.61 10.02 14.10
C LYS A 92 16.08 11.18 13.27
N HIS A 93 16.84 12.27 13.16
CA HIS A 93 16.46 13.42 12.34
C HIS A 93 16.31 13.07 10.85
N ILE A 94 17.20 12.24 10.28
CA ILE A 94 17.09 11.77 8.89
C ILE A 94 15.82 10.93 8.69
N ILE A 95 15.50 10.05 9.64
CA ILE A 95 14.30 9.20 9.60
C ILE A 95 13.04 10.07 9.76
N GLU A 96 13.05 11.04 10.67
CA GLU A 96 11.96 12.00 10.89
C GLU A 96 11.70 12.85 9.63
N GLU A 97 12.74 13.35 8.97
CA GLU A 97 12.61 14.05 7.68
C GLU A 97 12.06 13.14 6.58
N PHE A 98 12.47 11.87 6.55
CA PHE A 98 11.98 10.88 5.59
C PHE A 98 10.49 10.58 5.78
N VAL A 99 10.03 10.44 7.03
CA VAL A 99 8.62 10.21 7.38
C VAL A 99 7.79 11.50 7.23
N GLY A 100 8.38 12.64 7.58
CA GLY A 100 7.76 13.97 7.58
C GLY A 100 7.59 14.59 6.19
N PHE A 101 8.20 14.03 5.14
CA PHE A 101 8.19 14.58 3.78
C PHE A 101 6.76 14.81 3.19
N LYS A 102 5.72 14.16 3.73
CA LYS A 102 4.32 14.40 3.33
C LYS A 102 3.50 15.26 4.31
N GLN A 103 3.95 15.44 5.57
CA GLN A 103 3.24 16.26 6.57
C GLN A 103 3.86 17.66 6.64
N SER A 104 3.19 18.65 6.07
CA SER A 104 3.58 20.05 6.29
C SER A 104 3.50 20.41 7.79
N LYS A 105 4.65 20.76 8.38
CA LYS A 105 4.83 21.74 9.47
C LYS A 105 4.14 21.53 10.84
N SER A 106 3.69 20.35 11.25
CA SER A 106 3.32 20.14 12.67
C SER A 106 4.31 19.20 13.37
N SER A 107 5.13 19.79 14.23
CA SER A 107 6.07 19.10 15.10
C SER A 107 5.34 18.35 16.23
N SER A 108 5.24 17.03 16.13
CA SER A 108 5.25 16.18 17.33
C SER A 108 5.59 14.74 16.93
N CYS A 109 6.77 14.31 17.36
CA CYS A 109 7.31 12.96 17.27
C CYS A 109 6.39 11.94 17.97
N ILE A 110 5.30 11.53 17.32
CA ILE A 110 4.55 10.31 17.66
C ILE A 110 3.86 9.79 16.39
N ASP A 111 4.58 9.25 15.41
CA ASP A 111 3.95 8.90 14.11
C ASP A 111 3.88 7.39 13.80
N ALA A 112 4.74 6.54 14.35
CA ALA A 112 4.72 5.10 14.01
C ALA A 112 3.47 4.36 14.55
N PHE A 113 3.07 4.60 15.81
CA PHE A 113 1.85 4.04 16.39
C PHE A 113 0.57 4.58 15.72
N PHE A 114 0.63 5.79 15.18
CA PHE A 114 -0.51 6.43 14.51
C PHE A 114 -0.71 5.90 13.10
N LEU A 115 0.34 5.39 12.44
CA LEU A 115 0.21 4.80 11.10
C LEU A 115 -0.52 3.46 11.14
N ASP A 116 -0.26 2.61 12.13
CA ASP A 116 -1.02 1.36 12.31
C ASP A 116 -2.49 1.62 12.66
N ASP A 117 -2.76 2.58 13.55
CA ASP A 117 -4.12 3.00 13.85
C ASP A 117 -4.82 3.65 12.65
N LYS A 118 -4.10 4.45 11.85
CA LYS A 118 -4.61 4.98 10.57
C LYS A 118 -4.95 3.88 9.58
N VAL A 119 -4.10 2.87 9.43
CA VAL A 119 -4.37 1.72 8.57
C VAL A 119 -5.65 1.03 9.04
N LYS A 120 -5.78 0.74 10.33
CA LYS A 120 -6.99 0.12 10.91
C LYS A 120 -8.25 0.97 10.73
N GLN A 121 -8.15 2.29 10.88
CA GLN A 121 -9.27 3.19 10.64
C GLN A 121 -9.69 3.18 9.16
N ILE A 122 -8.74 3.21 8.23
CA ILE A 122 -9.02 3.13 6.78
C ILE A 122 -9.62 1.76 6.43
N GLU A 123 -9.10 0.66 6.97
CA GLU A 123 -9.67 -0.68 6.78
C GLU A 123 -11.10 -0.79 7.32
N LYS A 124 -11.40 -0.13 8.44
CA LYS A 124 -12.76 -0.05 8.96
C LYS A 124 -13.68 0.71 8.02
N ILE A 125 -13.21 1.81 7.43
CA ILE A 125 -13.95 2.53 6.39
C ILE A 125 -14.19 1.59 5.20
N PHE A 126 -13.17 0.92 4.68
CA PHE A 126 -13.35 -0.05 3.58
C PHE A 126 -14.36 -1.13 3.92
N SER A 127 -14.34 -1.69 5.13
CA SER A 127 -15.32 -2.71 5.54
C SER A 127 -16.78 -2.26 5.52
N ILE A 128 -17.04 -0.95 5.60
CA ILE A 128 -18.40 -0.39 5.50
C ILE A 128 -18.85 -0.35 4.05
N PHE A 129 -17.95 -0.04 3.12
CA PHE A 129 -18.24 0.03 1.68
C PHE A 129 -18.18 -1.35 1.02
N ASP A 130 -17.32 -2.24 1.52
CA ASP A 130 -17.23 -3.63 1.06
C ASP A 130 -18.44 -4.48 1.52
N LYS A 131 -19.33 -3.95 2.36
CA LYS A 131 -20.67 -4.55 2.57
C LYS A 131 -21.52 -4.53 1.29
N ASP A 132 -21.17 -3.74 0.29
CA ASP A 132 -21.74 -3.86 -1.06
C ASP A 132 -21.30 -5.16 -1.78
N LYS A 133 -20.52 -6.04 -1.15
CA LYS A 133 -20.25 -7.40 -1.65
C LYS A 133 -21.52 -8.25 -1.79
N ASP A 134 -22.55 -8.00 -0.98
CA ASP A 134 -23.89 -8.59 -1.16
C ASP A 134 -24.47 -8.23 -2.54
N ARG A 135 -24.14 -7.04 -3.04
CA ARG A 135 -24.56 -6.52 -4.34
C ARG A 135 -23.82 -7.21 -5.48
N ILE A 136 -22.57 -7.66 -5.28
CA ILE A 136 -21.83 -8.47 -6.26
C ILE A 136 -22.43 -9.89 -6.34
N GLU A 137 -22.82 -10.49 -5.21
CA GLU A 137 -23.54 -11.77 -5.22
C GLU A 137 -24.90 -11.64 -5.91
N GLU A 138 -25.62 -10.55 -5.67
CA GLU A 138 -26.87 -10.22 -6.35
C GLU A 138 -26.67 -10.04 -7.87
N ILE A 139 -25.64 -9.32 -8.30
CA ILE A 139 -25.28 -9.16 -9.72
C ILE A 139 -24.92 -10.51 -10.35
N ASN A 140 -24.11 -11.32 -9.68
CA ASN A 140 -23.74 -12.66 -10.16
C ASN A 140 -24.97 -13.59 -10.28
N TYR A 141 -25.91 -13.48 -9.35
CA TYR A 141 -27.18 -14.18 -9.42
C TYR A 141 -28.01 -13.73 -10.64
N ILE A 142 -28.12 -12.42 -10.88
CA ILE A 142 -28.84 -11.87 -12.04
C ILE A 142 -28.22 -12.37 -13.35
N ILE A 143 -26.89 -12.32 -13.48
CA ILE A 143 -26.16 -12.80 -14.67
C ILE A 143 -26.45 -14.28 -14.94
N ARG A 144 -26.34 -15.14 -13.92
CA ARG A 144 -26.62 -16.59 -14.07
C ARG A 144 -28.07 -16.83 -14.45
N LYS A 145 -29.02 -16.10 -13.85
CA LYS A 145 -30.44 -16.21 -14.16
C LYS A 145 -30.70 -15.86 -15.63
N ASP A 146 -30.14 -14.75 -16.11
CA ASP A 146 -30.32 -14.29 -17.49
C ASP A 146 -29.68 -15.25 -18.51
N GLN A 147 -28.51 -15.82 -18.19
CA GLN A 147 -27.90 -16.87 -19.02
C GLN A 147 -28.81 -18.09 -19.17
N VAL A 148 -29.37 -18.60 -18.08
CA VAL A 148 -30.27 -19.77 -18.11
C VAL A 148 -31.56 -19.47 -18.87
N LEU A 149 -32.14 -18.27 -18.69
CA LEU A 149 -33.34 -17.85 -19.42
C LEU A 149 -33.06 -17.71 -20.92
N PHE A 150 -31.92 -17.11 -21.28
CA PHE A 150 -31.49 -17.00 -22.66
C PHE A 150 -31.29 -18.38 -23.29
N GLU A 151 -30.59 -19.30 -22.62
CA GLU A 151 -30.32 -20.64 -23.15
C GLU A 151 -31.61 -21.47 -23.30
N ARG A 152 -32.59 -21.31 -22.39
CA ARG A 152 -33.91 -21.92 -22.53
C ARG A 152 -34.67 -21.40 -23.75
N GLU A 153 -34.71 -20.08 -23.93
CA GLU A 153 -35.38 -19.49 -25.09
C GLU A 153 -34.67 -19.81 -26.39
N PHE A 154 -33.34 -19.82 -26.38
CA PHE A 154 -32.52 -20.20 -27.52
C PHE A 154 -32.78 -21.65 -27.93
N ASN A 155 -32.80 -22.58 -26.96
CA ASN A 155 -33.12 -23.98 -27.21
C ASN A 155 -34.58 -24.19 -27.64
N ARG A 156 -35.53 -23.39 -27.12
CA ARG A 156 -36.92 -23.39 -27.59
C ARG A 156 -37.00 -22.99 -29.05
N LEU A 157 -36.37 -21.87 -29.43
CA LEU A 157 -36.34 -21.40 -30.81
C LEU A 157 -35.63 -22.38 -31.75
N LEU A 158 -34.54 -23.02 -31.31
CA LEU A 158 -33.87 -24.08 -32.08
C LEU A 158 -34.74 -25.34 -32.21
N GLY A 159 -35.45 -25.72 -31.15
CA GLY A 159 -36.41 -26.83 -31.19
C GLY A 159 -37.62 -26.55 -32.08
N GLU A 160 -38.08 -25.30 -32.11
CA GLU A 160 -39.13 -24.82 -33.02
C GLU A 160 -38.65 -24.78 -34.48
N GLN A 161 -37.37 -24.45 -34.74
CA GLN A 161 -36.77 -24.52 -36.09
C GLN A 161 -36.50 -25.95 -36.58
N ASN A 162 -36.19 -26.87 -35.66
CA ASN A 162 -35.92 -28.27 -35.96
C ASN A 162 -37.18 -29.16 -35.85
N GLY A 163 -38.33 -28.56 -35.54
CA GLY A 163 -39.65 -29.17 -35.58
C GLY A 163 -40.10 -29.36 -37.03
N ILE A 164 -39.79 -30.54 -37.55
CA ILE A 164 -40.32 -31.14 -38.78
C ILE A 164 -41.82 -30.83 -38.90
N SER A 165 -42.18 -30.10 -39.96
CA SER A 165 -43.53 -30.13 -40.55
C SER A 165 -43.74 -31.46 -41.28
#